data_AF-A0A8J3NRJ4-F1
#
_entry.id   AF-A0A8J3NRJ4-F1
#
_cell.length_a   1.000
_cell.length_b   1.000
_cell.length_c   1.000
_cell.angle_alpha   90.00
_cell.angle_beta   90.00
_cell.angle_gamma   90.00
#
_symmetry.space_group_name_H-M   'P 1'
#
loop_
_entity.id
_entity.type
_entity.pdbx_description
1 polymer ?
#
loop_
_entity_poly.entity_id
_entity_poly.type
_entity_poly.pdbx_seq_one_letter_code
_entity_poly.pdbx_strand_id
1 'polypeptide(L)'
;MPTQAIASAPADEPAHARLTIAHPLAAVAARNCADHTHDLADLADLVGGVACGWSWSKALHDDFMFALECGLPLDLEADPSYVDEVAVRRAVRGEDLELTELERAEVRRRLAAIRARRNRPYRFVCSRAAAARREAAR
;
A
#
# COMPACT_ATOMS: atom_id res chain seq x y z
N MET A 1 -26.63 -17.33 -21.28
CA MET A 1 -25.64 -16.63 -20.44
C MET A 1 -25.17 -17.64 -19.41
N PRO A 2 -23.97 -18.24 -19.53
CA PRO A 2 -23.51 -19.21 -18.56
C PRO A 2 -23.11 -18.46 -17.27
N THR A 3 -23.88 -18.68 -16.21
CA THR A 3 -23.59 -18.23 -14.85
C THR A 3 -22.39 -19.03 -14.35
N GLN A 4 -21.19 -18.44 -14.38
CA GLN A 4 -20.04 -19.02 -13.71
C GLN A 4 -20.23 -18.86 -12.21
N ALA A 5 -20.53 -19.97 -11.53
CA ALA A 5 -20.45 -20.08 -10.09
C ALA A 5 -18.98 -19.89 -9.69
N ILE A 6 -18.67 -18.78 -9.02
CA ILE A 6 -17.36 -18.55 -8.43
C ILE A 6 -17.27 -19.47 -7.21
N ALA A 7 -16.25 -20.33 -7.21
CA ALA A 7 -15.94 -21.19 -6.09
C ALA A 7 -15.73 -20.33 -4.84
N SER A 8 -16.57 -20.54 -3.81
CA SER A 8 -16.33 -20.03 -2.47
C SER A 8 -14.91 -20.38 -2.06
N ALA A 9 -14.15 -19.39 -1.58
CA ALA A 9 -12.88 -19.63 -0.91
C ALA A 9 -13.09 -20.71 0.18
N PRO A 10 -12.16 -21.66 0.36
CA PRO A 10 -12.31 -22.71 1.35
C PRO A 10 -12.49 -22.07 2.74
N ALA A 11 -13.63 -22.35 3.37
CA ALA A 11 -14.05 -21.82 4.66
C ALA A 11 -13.26 -22.41 5.85
N ASP A 12 -12.05 -22.93 5.62
CA ASP A 12 -11.32 -23.79 6.56
C ASP A 12 -10.18 -23.09 7.32
N GLU A 13 -9.91 -21.79 7.10
CA GLU A 13 -9.09 -21.03 8.04
C GLU A 13 -10.00 -20.45 9.14
N PRO A 14 -9.84 -20.83 10.42
CA PRO A 14 -10.65 -20.26 11.47
C PRO A 14 -10.42 -18.74 11.47
N ALA A 15 -11.48 -17.94 11.43
CA ALA A 15 -11.42 -16.48 11.38
C ALA A 15 -10.47 -15.86 12.43
N HIS A 16 -10.23 -16.57 13.54
CA HIS A 16 -9.24 -16.26 14.56
C HIS A 16 -7.80 -16.12 14.03
N ALA A 17 -7.41 -16.82 12.97
CA ALA A 17 -6.07 -16.76 12.37
C ALA A 17 -5.74 -15.38 11.80
N ARG A 18 -6.74 -14.57 11.45
CA ARG A 18 -6.56 -13.23 10.90
C ARG A 18 -6.76 -12.10 11.91
N LEU A 19 -7.45 -12.37 13.02
CA LEU A 19 -7.72 -11.40 14.09
C LEU A 19 -6.55 -11.36 15.09
N THR A 20 -5.36 -11.08 14.59
CA THR A 20 -4.13 -10.96 15.39
C THR A 20 -3.75 -9.49 15.62
N ILE A 21 -2.66 -9.26 16.36
CA ILE A 21 -2.11 -7.91 16.56
C ILE A 21 -1.72 -7.19 15.26
N ALA A 22 -1.48 -7.94 14.17
CA ALA A 22 -1.18 -7.37 12.86
C ALA A 22 -2.43 -6.90 12.09
N HIS A 23 -3.63 -7.22 12.56
CA HIS A 23 -4.86 -6.80 11.90
C HIS A 23 -5.01 -5.26 11.94
N PRO A 24 -5.42 -4.60 10.84
CA PRO A 24 -5.54 -3.13 10.80
C PRO A 24 -6.42 -2.54 11.91
N LEU A 25 -7.48 -3.27 12.29
CA LEU A 25 -8.41 -2.87 13.34
C LEU A 25 -8.02 -3.34 14.76
N ALA A 26 -6.86 -4.00 14.95
CA ALA A 26 -6.46 -4.54 16.25
C ALA A 26 -6.42 -3.47 17.35
N ALA A 27 -5.87 -2.30 17.06
CA ALA A 27 -5.82 -1.20 18.02
C ALA A 27 -7.21 -0.64 18.37
N VAL A 28 -8.16 -0.67 17.43
CA VAL A 28 -9.54 -0.24 17.67
C VAL A 28 -10.24 -1.26 18.57
N ALA A 29 -10.12 -2.54 18.25
CA ALA A 29 -10.69 -3.63 19.04
C ALA A 29 -10.13 -3.64 20.47
N ALA A 30 -8.83 -3.42 20.65
CA ALA A 30 -8.20 -3.33 21.97
C ALA A 30 -8.76 -2.17 22.80
N ARG A 31 -8.98 -1.00 22.19
CA ARG A 31 -9.60 0.15 22.88
C ARG A 31 -11.03 -0.15 23.29
N ASN A 32 -11.84 -0.69 22.37
CA ASN A 32 -13.20 -1.13 22.68
C ASN A 32 -13.21 -2.13 23.83
N CYS A 33 -12.23 -3.03 23.86
CA CYS A 33 -12.08 -4.05 24.90
C CYS A 33 -11.67 -3.45 26.25
N ALA A 34 -10.83 -2.42 26.27
CA ALA A 34 -10.45 -1.73 27.50
C ALA A 34 -11.61 -0.95 28.12
N ASP A 35 -12.49 -0.40 27.29
CA ASP A 35 -13.69 0.34 27.73
C ASP A 35 -14.88 -0.59 28.04
N HIS A 36 -14.78 -1.86 27.65
CA HIS A 36 -15.79 -2.89 27.88
C HIS A 36 -15.64 -3.51 29.28
N THR A 37 -16.75 -3.69 29.98
CA THR A 37 -16.75 -4.44 31.25
C THR A 37 -16.73 -5.94 30.94
N HIS A 38 -15.70 -6.63 31.42
CA HIS A 38 -15.57 -8.08 31.25
C HIS A 38 -16.06 -8.80 32.50
N ASP A 39 -16.79 -9.89 32.30
CA ASP A 39 -16.87 -10.91 33.33
C ASP A 39 -15.51 -11.64 33.42
N LEU A 40 -15.18 -12.19 34.59
CA LEU A 40 -13.88 -12.83 34.85
C LEU A 40 -13.51 -13.94 33.83
N ALA A 41 -14.50 -14.53 33.17
CA ALA A 41 -14.30 -15.53 32.12
C ALA A 41 -13.81 -14.92 30.78
N ASP A 42 -14.25 -13.71 30.44
CA ASP A 42 -13.97 -13.10 29.12
C ASP A 42 -12.52 -12.61 28.97
N LEU A 43 -11.86 -12.31 30.10
CA LEU A 43 -10.45 -11.90 30.13
C LEU A 43 -9.49 -13.04 29.74
N ALA A 44 -9.90 -14.31 29.91
CA ALA A 44 -9.09 -15.47 29.52
C ALA A 44 -9.21 -15.80 28.02
N ASP A 45 -10.28 -15.33 27.36
CA ASP A 45 -10.67 -15.72 25.99
C ASP A 45 -10.46 -14.59 24.97
N LEU A 46 -9.32 -13.88 25.08
CA LEU A 46 -8.95 -12.87 24.09
C LEU A 46 -8.65 -13.53 22.74
N VAL A 47 -9.37 -13.11 21.70
CA VAL A 47 -9.13 -13.55 20.32
C VAL A 47 -7.84 -12.90 19.82
N GLY A 48 -6.89 -13.75 19.40
CA GLY A 48 -5.57 -13.34 18.93
C GLY A 48 -4.71 -12.63 19.98
N GLY A 49 -5.08 -12.73 21.26
CA GLY A 49 -4.43 -12.02 22.37
C GLY A 49 -4.65 -10.51 22.38
N VAL A 50 -5.64 -9.99 21.63
CA VAL A 50 -5.87 -8.55 21.48
C VAL A 50 -7.13 -8.08 22.22
N ALA A 51 -8.27 -8.72 21.97
CA ALA A 51 -9.56 -8.27 22.44
C ALA A 51 -10.57 -9.42 22.53
N CYS A 52 -11.62 -9.27 23.34
CA CYS A 52 -12.72 -10.23 23.37
C CYS A 52 -13.49 -10.24 22.03
N GLY A 53 -14.23 -11.32 21.78
CA GLY A 53 -14.97 -11.50 20.52
C GLY A 53 -15.99 -10.39 20.24
N TRP A 54 -16.64 -9.83 21.28
CA TRP A 54 -17.58 -8.73 21.13
C TRP A 54 -16.89 -7.45 20.64
N SER A 55 -15.74 -7.10 21.23
CA SER A 55 -14.99 -5.89 20.87
C SER A 55 -14.43 -5.96 19.44
N TRP A 56 -14.00 -7.16 19.01
CA TRP A 56 -13.66 -7.42 17.62
C TRP A 56 -14.86 -7.26 16.68
N SER A 57 -16.00 -7.86 17.02
CA SER A 57 -17.23 -7.78 16.22
C SER A 57 -17.69 -6.33 16.07
N LYS A 58 -17.64 -5.55 17.15
CA LYS A 58 -17.94 -4.12 17.12
C LYS A 58 -17.00 -3.35 16.20
N ALA A 59 -15.68 -3.56 16.32
CA ALA A 59 -14.72 -2.85 15.48
C ALA A 59 -14.91 -3.15 13.98
N LEU A 60 -15.14 -4.42 13.64
CA LEU A 60 -15.41 -4.85 12.26
C LEU A 60 -16.74 -4.30 11.73
N HIS A 61 -17.78 -4.30 12.57
CA HIS A 61 -19.08 -3.77 12.18
C HIS A 61 -19.04 -2.26 11.96
N ASP A 62 -18.40 -1.50 12.85
CA ASP A 62 -18.28 -0.05 12.73
C ASP A 62 -17.49 0.32 11.45
N ASP A 63 -16.41 -0.41 11.14
CA ASP A 63 -15.62 -0.22 9.90
C ASP A 63 -16.44 -0.54 8.64
N PHE A 64 -17.20 -1.64 8.66
CA PHE A 64 -18.10 -2.02 7.57
C PHE A 64 -19.21 -0.98 7.35
N MET A 65 -19.83 -0.49 8.42
CA MET A 65 -20.86 0.54 8.35
C MET A 65 -20.29 1.84 7.81
N PHE A 66 -19.09 2.23 8.24
CA PHE A 66 -18.40 3.40 7.70
C PHE A 66 -18.12 3.25 6.19
N ALA A 67 -17.67 2.07 5.74
CA ALA A 67 -17.47 1.80 4.33
C ALA A 67 -18.77 1.95 3.52
N LEU A 68 -19.89 1.44 4.03
CA LEU A 68 -21.21 1.61 3.42
C LEU A 68 -21.64 3.08 3.36
N GLU A 69 -21.51 3.81 4.46
CA GLU A 69 -21.87 5.24 4.54
C GLU A 69 -21.06 6.11 3.58
N CYS A 70 -19.78 5.79 3.41
CA CYS A 70 -18.91 6.47 2.46
C CYS A 70 -19.06 5.98 1.00
N GLY A 71 -19.92 4.98 0.75
CA GLY A 71 -20.09 4.41 -0.59
C GLY A 71 -18.83 3.72 -1.11
N LEU A 72 -18.00 3.18 -0.22
CA LEU A 72 -16.80 2.43 -0.59
C LEU A 72 -17.19 1.06 -1.16
N PRO A 73 -16.43 0.56 -2.15
CA PRO A 73 -16.65 -0.79 -2.66
C PRO A 73 -16.33 -1.83 -1.57
N LEU A 74 -17.26 -2.76 -1.35
CA LEU A 74 -17.08 -3.89 -0.42
C LEU A 74 -16.18 -4.98 -1.00
N ASP A 75 -16.27 -5.17 -2.32
CA ASP A 75 -15.42 -6.07 -3.08
C ASP A 75 -14.40 -5.23 -3.85
N LEU A 76 -13.13 -5.49 -3.57
CA LEU A 76 -12.03 -4.91 -4.32
C LEU A 76 -11.53 -5.93 -5.33
N GLU A 77 -11.72 -5.65 -6.62
CA GLU A 77 -10.96 -6.34 -7.66
C GLU A 77 -9.51 -5.88 -7.58
N ALA A 78 -8.60 -6.81 -7.33
CA ALA A 78 -7.17 -6.50 -7.34
C ALA A 78 -6.79 -6.01 -8.74
N ASP A 79 -6.40 -4.74 -8.85
CA ASP A 79 -5.93 -4.18 -10.11
C ASP A 79 -4.57 -4.82 -10.47
N PRO A 80 -4.51 -5.66 -11.52
CA PRO A 80 -3.28 -6.34 -11.88
C PRO A 80 -2.22 -5.39 -12.43
N SER A 81 -2.59 -4.14 -12.72
CA SER A 81 -1.71 -3.07 -13.18
C SER A 81 -1.32 -2.08 -12.07
N TYR A 82 -1.78 -2.29 -10.84
CA TYR A 82 -1.48 -1.43 -9.72
C TYR A 82 0.03 -1.40 -9.44
N VAL A 83 0.54 -0.19 -9.17
CA VAL A 83 1.92 0.06 -8.79
C VAL A 83 1.91 0.88 -7.51
N ASP A 84 2.50 0.36 -6.43
CA ASP A 84 2.65 1.13 -5.20
C ASP A 84 3.72 2.23 -5.37
N GLU A 85 3.25 3.46 -5.54
CA GLU A 85 4.08 4.66 -5.67
C GLU A 85 4.97 4.96 -4.45
N VAL A 86 4.58 4.48 -3.26
CA VAL A 86 5.37 4.62 -2.04
C VAL A 86 6.52 3.63 -2.07
N ALA A 87 6.25 2.36 -2.36
CA ALA A 87 7.26 1.32 -2.51
C ALA A 87 8.29 1.71 -3.60
N VAL A 88 7.82 2.14 -4.78
CA VAL A 88 8.67 2.64 -5.86
C VAL A 88 9.55 3.79 -5.40
N ARG A 89 9.01 4.76 -4.66
CA ARG A 89 9.76 5.94 -4.19
C ARG A 89 10.85 5.56 -3.19
N ARG A 90 10.56 4.64 -2.27
CA ARG A 90 11.52 4.11 -1.30
C ARG A 90 12.62 3.31 -1.99
N ALA A 91 12.27 2.46 -2.94
CA ALA A 91 13.22 1.71 -3.75
C ALA A 91 14.13 2.62 -4.61
N VAL A 92 13.58 3.68 -5.20
CA VAL A 92 14.39 4.69 -5.94
C VAL A 92 15.39 5.40 -5.03
N ARG A 93 15.11 5.51 -3.72
CA ARG A 93 16.05 6.05 -2.71
C ARG A 93 17.09 5.03 -2.24
N GLY A 94 17.00 3.78 -2.67
CA GLY A 94 17.95 2.72 -2.33
C GLY A 94 17.55 1.86 -1.13
N GLU A 95 16.30 1.92 -0.69
CA GLU A 95 15.78 0.99 0.31
C GLU A 95 15.57 -0.41 -0.31
N ASP A 96 15.97 -1.45 0.43
CA ASP A 96 15.77 -2.84 0.01
C ASP A 96 14.34 -3.28 0.37
N LEU A 97 13.55 -3.58 -0.66
CA LEU A 97 12.13 -3.89 -0.56
C LEU A 97 11.82 -5.03 -1.54
N GLU A 98 10.94 -5.94 -1.13
CA GLU A 98 10.34 -6.88 -2.07
C GLU A 98 9.37 -6.13 -2.98
N LEU A 99 9.65 -6.16 -4.29
CA LEU A 99 8.88 -5.43 -5.29
C LEU A 99 8.27 -6.38 -6.31
N THR A 100 7.06 -6.07 -6.75
CA THR A 100 6.41 -6.73 -7.89
C THR A 100 7.18 -6.47 -9.19
N GLU A 101 6.86 -7.21 -10.25
CA GLU A 101 7.51 -7.00 -11.55
C GLU A 101 7.20 -5.62 -12.14
N LEU A 102 5.98 -5.13 -11.94
CA LEU A 102 5.53 -3.81 -12.39
C LEU A 102 6.27 -2.69 -11.63
N GLU A 103 6.37 -2.82 -10.31
CA GLU A 103 7.13 -1.87 -9.49
C GLU A 103 8.61 -1.86 -9.86
N ARG A 104 9.23 -3.03 -10.10
CA ARG A 104 10.62 -3.11 -10.59
C ARG A 104 10.77 -2.44 -11.95
N ALA A 105 9.81 -2.61 -12.86
CA ALA A 105 9.83 -1.92 -14.15
C ALA A 105 9.74 -0.39 -13.98
N GLU A 106 8.89 0.07 -13.07
CA GLU A 106 8.71 1.50 -12.76
C GLU A 106 9.97 2.12 -12.14
N VAL A 107 10.58 1.44 -11.15
CA VAL A 107 11.84 1.86 -10.53
C VAL A 107 12.94 1.99 -11.60
N ARG A 108 13.09 1.00 -12.49
CA ARG A 108 14.05 1.07 -13.60
C ARG A 108 13.80 2.26 -14.51
N ARG A 109 12.54 2.53 -14.86
CA ARG A 109 12.14 3.70 -15.68
C ARG A 109 12.54 5.01 -15.02
N ARG A 110 12.26 5.19 -13.73
CA ARG A 110 12.60 6.42 -12.97
C ARG A 110 14.10 6.61 -12.84
N LEU A 111 14.84 5.55 -12.51
CA LEU A 111 16.30 5.61 -12.43
C LEU A 111 16.94 5.94 -13.78
N ALA A 112 16.43 5.38 -14.88
CA ALA A 112 16.87 5.72 -16.23
C ALA A 112 16.63 7.20 -16.55
N ALA A 113 15.45 7.74 -16.22
CA ALA A 113 15.14 9.16 -16.41
C ALA A 113 16.07 10.08 -15.58
N ILE A 114 16.37 9.72 -14.34
CA ILE A 114 17.31 10.45 -13.48
C ILE A 114 18.72 10.44 -14.11
N ARG A 115 19.19 9.27 -14.56
CA ARG A 115 20.49 9.13 -15.23
C ARG A 115 20.56 9.95 -16.51
N ALA A 116 19.51 9.92 -17.33
CA ALA A 116 19.44 10.71 -18.57
C ALA A 116 19.49 12.23 -18.31
N ARG A 117 18.87 12.70 -17.22
CA ARG A 117 18.95 14.10 -16.79
C ARG A 117 20.35 14.48 -16.30
N ARG A 118 20.98 13.62 -15.47
CA ARG A 118 22.34 13.86 -14.95
C ARG A 118 23.39 13.83 -16.06
N ASN A 119 23.27 12.89 -16.99
CA ASN A 119 24.19 12.72 -18.12
C ASN A 119 23.79 13.57 -19.34
N ARG A 120 22.87 14.53 -19.18
CA ARG A 120 22.51 15.41 -20.28
C ARG A 120 23.75 16.21 -20.67
N PRO A 121 24.30 16.02 -21.89
CA PRO A 121 25.49 16.76 -22.28
C PRO A 121 25.15 18.25 -22.24
N TYR A 122 25.90 19.00 -21.43
CA TYR A 122 25.83 20.44 -21.38
C TYR A 122 26.23 20.95 -22.76
N ARG A 123 25.26 21.13 -23.67
CA ARG A 123 25.48 21.80 -24.94
C ARG A 123 25.74 23.27 -24.61
N PHE A 124 27.01 23.63 -24.45
CA PHE A 124 27.40 25.02 -24.56
C PHE A 124 26.96 25.51 -25.93
N VAL A 125 25.90 26.32 -25.98
CA VAL A 125 25.43 27.01 -27.20
C VAL A 125 26.40 28.14 -27.61
N CYS A 126 27.59 28.20 -26.99
CA CYS A 126 28.55 29.30 -27.13
C CYS A 126 29.69 29.01 -28.11
N SER A 127 29.51 28.19 -29.15
CA SER A 127 30.59 27.94 -30.12
C SER A 127 30.46 28.73 -31.41
N ARG A 128 29.27 28.86 -32.04
CA ARG A 128 29.17 29.63 -33.30
C ARG A 128 29.15 31.14 -33.11
N ALA A 129 28.31 31.66 -32.21
CA ALA A 129 28.24 33.11 -31.99
C ALA A 129 29.52 33.67 -31.34
N ALA A 130 30.18 32.90 -30.46
CA ALA A 130 31.44 33.30 -29.87
C ALA A 130 32.65 33.11 -30.79
N ALA A 131 32.61 32.15 -31.72
CA ALA A 131 33.62 32.05 -32.79
C ALA A 131 33.49 33.22 -33.78
N ALA A 132 32.27 33.53 -34.23
CA ALA A 132 32.01 34.65 -35.13
C ALA A 132 32.47 36.01 -34.56
N ARG A 133 32.31 36.24 -33.24
CA ARG A 133 32.81 37.46 -32.58
C ARG A 133 34.34 37.54 -32.52
N ARG A 134 35.06 36.42 -32.47
CA ARG A 134 36.53 36.42 -32.49
C ARG A 134 37.08 36.64 -33.89
N GLU A 135 36.39 36.12 -34.91
CA GLU A 135 36.71 36.36 -36.31
C GLU A 135 36.49 37.82 -36.70
N ALA A 136 35.39 38.45 -36.24
CA ALA A 136 35.11 39.86 -36.51
C ALA A 136 36.02 40.85 -35.73
N ALA A 137 36.80 40.37 -34.76
CA ALA A 137 37.69 41.19 -33.94
C ALA A 137 39.18 41.09 -34.36
N ARG A 138 39.49 40.37 -35.44
CA ARG A 138 40.81 40.34 -36.11
C ARG A 138 40.79 41.22 -37.34
#